data_AF-A0A7W0NRT1-F1
#
_entry.id   AF-A0A7W0NRT1-F1
#
_cell.length_a   1.000
_cell.length_b   1.000
_cell.length_c   1.000
_cell.angle_alpha   90.00
_cell.angle_beta   90.00
_cell.angle_gamma   90.00
#
_symmetry.space_group_name_H-M   'P 1'
#
loop_
_entity.id
_entity.type
_entity.pdbx_description
1 polymer ?
#
loop_
_entity_poly.entity_id
_entity_poly.type
_entity_poly.pdbx_seq_one_letter_code
_entity_poly.pdbx_strand_id
1 'polypeptide(L)'
;MGPAEMRFFFYIAFLSLVMLSGCAGDAKPETPVDTFKTYINAVKQKNTTKMKLLLSSDSIKMHEQEAKAQNVTLDDVVKRETLFSEGQKVIEFRNEKVEG
;
A
#
# COMPACT_ATOMS: atom_id res chain seq x y z
N MET A 1 9.68 -18.26 46.13
CA MET A 1 9.11 -18.06 44.79
C MET A 1 8.08 -19.13 44.50
N GLY A 2 6.80 -18.79 44.60
CA GLY A 2 5.69 -19.70 44.29
C GLY A 2 5.44 -19.83 42.79
N PRO A 3 4.79 -20.92 42.33
CA PRO A 3 4.50 -21.15 40.91
C PRO A 3 3.58 -20.08 40.28
N ALA A 4 2.83 -19.33 41.11
CA ALA A 4 2.01 -18.20 40.65
C ALA A 4 2.85 -16.96 40.28
N GLU A 5 3.93 -16.69 41.02
CA GLU A 5 4.82 -15.56 40.75
C GLU A 5 5.61 -15.78 39.45
N MET A 6 6.07 -17.01 39.22
CA MET A 6 6.82 -17.39 38.01
C MET A 6 5.96 -17.30 36.74
N ARG A 7 4.65 -17.60 36.83
CA ARG A 7 3.68 -17.40 35.74
C ARG A 7 3.43 -15.92 35.48
N PHE A 8 3.36 -15.10 36.53
CA PHE A 8 3.17 -13.66 36.42
C PHE A 8 4.36 -12.98 35.71
N PHE A 9 5.60 -13.36 36.06
CA PHE A 9 6.80 -12.90 35.35
C PHE A 9 6.83 -13.36 33.88
N PHE A 10 6.36 -14.57 33.59
CA PHE A 10 6.26 -15.06 32.22
C PHE A 10 5.25 -14.26 31.38
N TYR A 11 4.10 -13.89 31.96
CA TYR A 11 3.11 -13.05 31.28
C TYR A 11 3.61 -11.63 31.05
N ILE A 12 4.35 -11.04 32.00
CA ILE A 12 4.97 -9.72 31.82
C ILE A 12 6.04 -9.76 30.72
N ALA A 13 6.86 -10.82 30.69
CA ALA A 13 7.88 -11.00 29.66
C ALA A 13 7.29 -11.22 28.26
N PHE A 14 6.12 -11.87 28.17
CA PHE A 14 5.42 -12.05 26.91
C PHE A 14 4.75 -10.74 26.43
N LEU A 15 4.20 -9.96 27.36
CA LEU A 15 3.57 -8.66 27.06
C LEU A 15 4.60 -7.63 26.59
N SER A 16 5.83 -7.63 27.14
CA SER A 16 6.89 -6.71 26.72
C SER A 16 7.44 -7.00 25.32
N LEU A 17 7.42 -8.27 24.88
CA LEU A 17 7.87 -8.67 23.54
C LEU A 17 6.94 -8.18 22.41
N VAL A 18 5.63 -8.05 22.68
CA VAL A 18 4.64 -7.58 21.68
C VAL A 18 4.81 -6.09 21.37
N MET A 19 5.28 -5.28 22.33
CA MET A 19 5.43 -3.83 22.19
C MET A 19 6.60 -3.38 21.30
N LEU A 20 7.54 -4.28 20.95
CA LEU A 20 8.69 -3.98 20.07
C LEU A 20 8.36 -4.06 18.57
N SER A 21 7.11 -4.37 18.21
CA SER A 21 6.66 -4.42 16.79
C SER A 21 5.99 -3.12 16.30
N GLY A 22 5.93 -2.08 17.14
CA GLY A 22 5.31 -0.80 16.82
C GLY A 22 6.30 0.20 16.20
N CYS A 23 5.90 0.75 15.06
CA CYS A 23 6.59 1.77 14.25
C CYS A 23 7.80 1.28 13.46
N ALA A 24 7.52 0.72 12.28
CA ALA A 24 8.42 0.83 11.14
C ALA A 24 8.75 2.33 10.92
N GLY A 25 10.02 2.66 11.03
CA GLY A 25 10.53 4.02 11.09
C GLY A 25 10.19 4.87 9.87
N ASP A 26 10.32 6.18 10.07
CA ASP A 26 10.09 7.25 9.10
C ASP A 26 10.66 6.91 7.72
N ALA A 27 9.80 6.38 6.85
CA ALA A 27 10.08 6.34 5.43
C ALA A 27 10.14 7.80 4.96
N LYS A 28 11.26 8.17 4.32
CA LYS A 28 11.42 9.46 3.65
C LYS A 28 10.12 9.80 2.90
N PRO A 29 9.56 11.03 3.04
CA PRO A 29 8.34 11.38 2.33
C PRO A 29 8.56 11.12 0.84
N GLU A 30 7.80 10.19 0.26
CA GLU A 30 7.90 9.88 -1.16
C GLU A 30 7.52 11.14 -1.94
N THR A 31 8.36 11.52 -2.90
CA THR A 31 7.99 12.58 -3.82
C THR A 31 6.84 12.10 -4.71
N PRO A 32 6.03 12.99 -5.30
CA PRO A 32 4.98 12.60 -6.24
C PRO A 32 5.50 11.70 -7.37
N VAL A 33 6.74 11.92 -7.81
CA VAL A 33 7.38 11.11 -8.85
C VAL A 33 7.73 9.72 -8.32
N ASP A 34 8.23 9.62 -7.09
CA ASP A 34 8.55 8.32 -6.49
C ASP A 34 7.28 7.49 -6.28
N THR A 35 6.20 8.09 -5.78
CA THR A 35 4.89 7.44 -5.65
C THR A 35 4.38 6.98 -7.02
N PHE A 36 4.52 7.80 -8.07
CA PHE A 36 4.10 7.43 -9.42
C PHE A 36 4.95 6.29 -10.01
N LYS A 37 6.27 6.29 -9.81
CA LYS A 37 7.16 5.16 -10.17
C LYS A 37 6.76 3.90 -9.43
N THR A 38 6.43 4.01 -8.14
CA THR A 38 5.98 2.89 -7.31
C THR A 38 4.65 2.34 -7.83
N TYR A 39 3.72 3.20 -8.24
CA TYR A 39 2.45 2.80 -8.86
C TYR A 39 2.66 2.05 -10.18
N ILE A 40 3.53 2.57 -11.06
CA ILE A 40 3.91 1.91 -12.32
C ILE A 40 4.45 0.50 -12.06
N ASN A 41 5.34 0.36 -11.08
CA ASN A 41 5.91 -0.93 -10.72
C ASN A 41 4.83 -1.88 -10.19
N ALA A 42 3.88 -1.38 -9.40
CA ALA A 42 2.74 -2.16 -8.91
C ALA A 42 1.85 -2.64 -10.08
N VAL A 43 1.59 -1.80 -11.07
CA VAL A 43 0.85 -2.16 -12.30
C VAL A 43 1.58 -3.29 -13.05
N LYS A 44 2.88 -3.13 -13.31
CA LYS A 44 3.70 -4.15 -14.01
C LYS A 44 3.71 -5.50 -13.29
N GLN A 45 3.70 -5.47 -11.95
CA GLN A 45 3.67 -6.65 -11.11
C GLN A 45 2.25 -7.21 -10.88
N LYS A 46 1.21 -6.57 -11.42
CA LYS A 46 -0.20 -6.89 -11.17
C LYS A 46 -0.54 -6.90 -9.67
N ASN A 47 0.15 -6.08 -8.87
CA ASN A 47 -0.01 -6.01 -7.43
C ASN A 47 -1.15 -5.04 -7.08
N THR A 48 -2.39 -5.52 -7.16
CA THR A 48 -3.59 -4.71 -6.90
C THR A 48 -3.65 -4.14 -5.50
N THR A 49 -3.14 -4.85 -4.50
CA THR A 49 -3.04 -4.34 -3.13
C THR A 49 -2.20 -3.07 -3.10
N LYS A 50 -1.02 -3.09 -3.71
CA LYS A 50 -0.12 -1.94 -3.75
C LYS A 50 -0.67 -0.82 -4.63
N MET A 51 -1.34 -1.14 -5.73
CA MET A 51 -2.04 -0.15 -6.55
C MET A 51 -3.11 0.58 -5.73
N LYS A 52 -3.98 -0.14 -5.02
CA LYS A 52 -5.04 0.45 -4.19
C LYS A 52 -4.49 1.35 -3.08
N LEU A 53 -3.38 0.97 -2.46
CA LEU A 53 -2.73 1.78 -1.42
C LEU A 53 -2.23 3.14 -1.91
N LEU A 54 -1.92 3.25 -3.21
CA LEU A 54 -1.40 4.47 -3.82
C LEU A 54 -2.51 5.33 -4.44
N LEU A 55 -3.75 4.85 -4.47
CA LEU A 55 -4.91 5.61 -4.92
C LEU A 55 -5.48 6.44 -3.77
N SER A 56 -6.05 7.59 -4.12
CA SER A 56 -6.80 8.39 -3.15
C SER A 56 -8.07 7.64 -2.70
N SER A 57 -8.58 8.00 -1.53
CA SER A 57 -9.83 7.41 -1.01
C SER A 57 -11.02 7.67 -1.94
N ASP A 58 -11.06 8.81 -2.62
CA ASP A 58 -12.13 9.14 -3.56
C ASP A 58 -12.01 8.35 -4.86
N SER A 59 -10.79 8.10 -5.37
CA SER A 59 -10.59 7.16 -6.49
C SER A 59 -11.09 5.76 -6.15
N ILE A 60 -10.80 5.27 -4.94
CA ILE A 60 -11.29 3.95 -4.49
C ILE A 60 -12.82 3.90 -4.45
N LYS A 61 -13.49 4.93 -3.90
CA LYS A 61 -14.97 4.98 -3.88
C LYS A 61 -15.56 4.95 -5.28
N MET A 62 -14.97 5.66 -6.24
CA MET A 62 -15.43 5.64 -7.64
C MET A 62 -15.31 4.23 -8.23
N HIS A 63 -14.15 3.58 -8.06
CA HIS A 63 -13.94 2.22 -8.55
C HIS A 63 -14.87 1.20 -7.86
N GLU A 64 -15.20 1.38 -6.57
CA GLU A 64 -16.17 0.53 -5.86
C GLU A 64 -17.59 0.65 -6.43
N GLN A 65 -18.01 1.89 -6.75
CA GLN A 65 -19.30 2.13 -7.39
C GLN A 65 -19.37 1.48 -8.77
N GLU A 66 -18.29 1.60 -9.56
CA GLU A 66 -18.19 0.96 -10.86
C GLU A 66 -18.21 -0.57 -10.77
N ALA A 67 -17.42 -1.14 -9.86
CA ALA A 67 -17.35 -2.57 -9.61
C ALA A 67 -18.75 -3.13 -9.30
N LYS A 68 -19.49 -2.42 -8.44
CA LYS A 68 -20.88 -2.76 -8.11
C LYS A 68 -21.82 -2.64 -9.32
N ALA A 69 -21.69 -1.58 -10.11
CA ALA A 69 -22.53 -1.37 -11.29
C ALA A 69 -22.31 -2.44 -12.38
N GLN A 70 -21.08 -2.93 -12.52
CA GLN A 70 -20.70 -3.94 -13.51
C GLN A 70 -20.71 -5.38 -12.96
N ASN A 71 -21.03 -5.56 -11.67
CA ASN A 71 -20.97 -6.85 -10.98
C ASN A 71 -19.61 -7.56 -11.11
N VAL A 72 -18.52 -6.79 -11.00
CA VAL A 72 -17.14 -7.26 -10.99
C VAL A 72 -16.47 -6.92 -9.66
N THR A 73 -15.25 -7.40 -9.43
CA THR A 73 -14.52 -7.05 -8.21
C THR A 73 -13.85 -5.67 -8.34
N LEU A 74 -13.61 -5.01 -7.21
CA LEU A 74 -12.81 -3.78 -7.17
C LEU A 74 -11.42 -3.99 -7.79
N ASP A 75 -10.83 -5.16 -7.59
CA ASP A 75 -9.53 -5.51 -8.14
C ASP A 75 -9.55 -5.58 -9.68
N ASP A 76 -10.67 -6.01 -10.28
CA ASP A 76 -10.81 -6.06 -11.73
C ASP A 76 -10.90 -4.65 -12.33
N VAL A 77 -11.62 -3.75 -11.66
CA VAL A 77 -11.68 -2.33 -12.04
C VAL A 77 -10.31 -1.68 -11.92
N VAL A 78 -9.64 -1.84 -10.77
CA VAL A 78 -8.30 -1.28 -10.50
C VAL A 78 -7.26 -1.75 -11.52
N LYS A 79 -7.33 -3.02 -11.98
CA LYS A 79 -6.44 -3.54 -13.02
C LYS A 79 -6.73 -2.96 -14.41
N ARG A 80 -8.00 -2.65 -14.70
CA ARG A 80 -8.43 -2.17 -16.01
C ARG A 80 -8.19 -0.68 -16.17
N GLU A 81 -8.46 0.11 -15.14
CA GLU A 81 -8.41 1.58 -15.17
C GLU A 81 -6.99 2.15 -15.01
N THR A 82 -5.96 1.36 -15.32
CA THR A 82 -4.59 1.86 -15.26
C THR A 82 -4.31 2.82 -16.40
N LEU A 83 -3.46 3.82 -16.13
CA LEU A 83 -3.06 4.83 -17.12
C LEU A 83 -2.14 4.28 -18.23
N PHE A 84 -1.88 2.97 -18.26
CA PHE A 84 -0.91 2.35 -19.13
C PHE A 84 -1.56 1.26 -19.98
N SER A 85 -1.23 1.24 -21.28
CA SER A 85 -1.65 0.13 -22.14
C SER A 85 -0.90 -1.15 -21.78
N GLU A 86 -1.57 -2.29 -21.89
CA GLU A 86 -0.94 -3.59 -21.72
C GLU A 86 0.26 -3.72 -22.67
N GLY A 87 1.46 -3.91 -22.11
CA GLY A 87 2.71 -4.03 -22.88
C GLY A 87 3.52 -2.74 -23.06
N GLN A 88 3.09 -1.60 -22.51
CA GLN A 88 3.90 -0.38 -22.50
C GLN A 88 5.17 -0.57 -21.62
N LYS A 89 6.34 -0.66 -22.26
CA LYS A 89 7.62 -0.90 -21.58
C LYS A 89 8.32 0.37 -21.10
N VAL A 90 8.20 1.45 -21.86
CA VAL A 90 8.88 2.73 -21.61
C VAL A 90 7.85 3.77 -21.19
N ILE A 91 8.10 4.43 -20.06
CA ILE A 91 7.33 5.57 -19.56
C ILE A 91 8.33 6.71 -19.44
N GLU A 92 8.17 7.72 -20.30
CA GLU A 92 9.03 8.90 -20.28
C GLU A 92 8.48 9.91 -19.26
N PHE A 93 9.31 10.30 -18.30
CA PHE A 93 8.98 11.34 -17.34
C PHE A 93 9.50 12.66 -17.92
N ARG A 94 8.59 13.55 -18.32
CA ARG A 94 8.95 14.80 -18.98
C ARG A 94 9.47 15.81 -17.94
N ASN A 95 10.80 15.95 -17.87
CA ASN A 95 11.56 17.07 -17.29
C ASN A 95 11.14 17.53 -15.88
N GLU A 96 11.80 17.03 -14.84
CA GLU A 96 11.63 17.51 -13.47
C GLU A 96 12.25 18.91 -13.26
N LYS A 97 11.43 19.88 -12.84
CA LYS A 97 11.84 20.92 -11.89
C LYS A 97 10.76 20.98 -10.80
N VAL A 98 11.05 20.43 -9.64
CA VAL A 98 10.23 20.55 -8.44
C VAL A 98 10.90 21.60 -7.56
N GLU A 99 10.37 22.82 -7.54
CA GLU A 99 10.64 23.78 -6.46
C GLU A 99 9.55 23.57 -5.40
N GLY A 100 9.99 23.37 -4.16
CA GLY A 100 9.13 23.06 -3.01
C GLY A 100 8.36 24.26 -2.49
#